data_AF-A0A6V8LB45-F1
#
_entry.id   AF-A0A6V8LB45-F1
#
_cell.length_a   1.000
_cell.length_b   1.000
_cell.length_c   1.000
_cell.angle_alpha   90.00
_cell.angle_beta   90.00
_cell.angle_gamma   90.00
#
_symmetry.space_group_name_H-M   'P 1'
#
loop_
_entity.id
_entity.type
_entity.pdbx_description
1 polymer ?
#
loop_
_entity_poly.entity_id
_entity_poly.type
_entity_poly.pdbx_seq_one_letter_code
_entity_poly.pdbx_strand_id
1 'polypeptide(L)'
;MLVLTDAEEACLCGASAFAASHPLAGDGGVVLNLEARGSSGPVIMFETSRRNADLVAAFARAAPHPVGTSFAVEVYRLLPNDTDFTAFLDKGFTGLNAAYVDGAAVYHTPLDTPASMNRASLQQHGDNALGLAREFGGLDLTTVDAGGDATYFPVPGGLVRYPGWLTWPLAVLALAAVGALAWLTRRHGRTTWPRVAGGFGLALVPILVAPVLAQLLWAGLVTLRPGYAVLDDPYRPLWFRLAVLSLAAAVLFGWYALTRRRLGPAALAIGGLGWLAVLGLALAAAAPGGSYLAAVPALAGALFGLLALRFGLLALWFGAAVSVVILVPTVALLFPALGMAMGGVAAFFAVLLGLAALPVLDLLFAEAGGQRAMVAMLARRRAAYPALAGGLAAVALTGVGLAVDGFDATHPSPTQLMYALDAGTGQARWLSEESTRQEWTSSYVSSTRSVLEDFPGLGPDPFLTGPAEAASLPAPTVDVLSDSTVGDKRVLRLRLRPQRPVRLVSLHVDAATATVESARVAGQPAPVGREGERWSFGTVFHAPPPSGVEVELVLRPSGGPVSLRVMDGSDGLAGVPGFRPRPPPVGVAGSHTSELLAVARTLTV
;
A
#
# COMPACT_ATOMS: atom_id res chain seq x y z
N MET A 1 0.15 -28.09 -9.07
CA MET A 1 -1.16 -28.13 -8.39
C MET A 1 -1.81 -26.77 -8.57
N LEU A 2 -3.13 -26.71 -8.70
CA LEU A 2 -3.89 -25.46 -8.64
C LEU A 2 -4.76 -25.50 -7.40
N VAL A 3 -4.71 -24.45 -6.59
CA VAL A 3 -5.52 -24.30 -5.38
C VAL A 3 -6.40 -23.09 -5.59
N LEU A 4 -7.72 -23.28 -5.55
CA LEU A 4 -8.70 -22.21 -5.58
C LEU A 4 -9.18 -22.05 -4.14
N THR A 5 -8.64 -21.04 -3.47
CA THR A 5 -8.94 -20.69 -2.09
C THR A 5 -10.30 -19.99 -2.03
N ASP A 6 -10.90 -19.99 -0.84
CA ASP A 6 -12.19 -19.35 -0.57
C ASP A 6 -12.06 -18.48 0.69
N ALA A 7 -12.86 -17.42 0.78
CA ALA A 7 -12.90 -16.48 1.90
C ALA A 7 -11.52 -15.84 2.24
N GLU A 8 -10.74 -15.49 1.22
CA GLU A 8 -9.50 -14.71 1.34
C GLU A 8 -9.79 -13.36 2.03
N GLU A 9 -10.65 -12.55 1.41
CA GLU A 9 -11.10 -11.21 1.83
C GLU A 9 -11.65 -11.12 3.27
N ALA A 10 -12.09 -12.24 3.85
CA ALA A 10 -12.60 -12.26 5.20
C ALA A 10 -11.52 -12.61 6.24
N CYS A 11 -10.65 -13.57 5.93
CA CYS A 11 -9.81 -14.22 6.94
C CYS A 11 -8.70 -15.13 6.39
N LEU A 12 -8.45 -15.16 5.07
CA LEU A 12 -7.55 -16.15 4.43
C LEU A 12 -7.96 -17.60 4.75
N CYS A 13 -9.25 -17.81 4.98
CA CYS A 13 -9.72 -19.03 5.64
C CYS A 13 -9.43 -20.27 4.80
N GLY A 14 -9.65 -20.20 3.47
CA GLY A 14 -9.39 -21.29 2.54
C GLY A 14 -7.90 -21.65 2.44
N ALA A 15 -7.02 -20.65 2.27
CA ALA A 15 -5.57 -20.89 2.24
C ALA A 15 -5.06 -21.44 3.57
N SER A 16 -5.49 -20.87 4.69
CA SER A 16 -5.12 -21.33 6.03
C SER A 16 -5.54 -22.77 6.27
N ALA A 17 -6.77 -23.15 5.89
CA ALA A 17 -7.25 -24.52 6.03
C ALA A 17 -6.46 -25.49 5.15
N PHE A 18 -6.19 -25.12 3.89
CA PHE A 18 -5.41 -25.94 2.98
C PHE A 18 -3.99 -26.16 3.51
N ALA A 19 -3.27 -25.07 3.80
CA ALA A 19 -1.88 -25.11 4.24
C ALA A 19 -1.72 -25.82 5.59
N ALA A 20 -2.70 -25.72 6.50
CA ALA A 20 -2.61 -26.34 7.82
C ALA A 20 -2.96 -27.84 7.84
N SER A 21 -3.91 -28.28 7.01
CA SER A 21 -4.58 -29.57 7.23
C SER A 21 -4.73 -30.45 5.99
N HIS A 22 -4.58 -29.92 4.78
CA HIS A 22 -4.83 -30.70 3.57
C HIS A 22 -3.67 -31.68 3.30
N PRO A 23 -3.91 -32.96 2.97
CA PRO A 23 -2.84 -33.93 2.74
C PRO A 23 -1.83 -33.51 1.66
N LEU A 24 -2.30 -32.81 0.61
CA LEU A 24 -1.42 -32.28 -0.46
C LEU A 24 -0.51 -31.12 -0.03
N ALA A 25 -0.75 -30.52 1.14
CA ALA A 25 0.09 -29.46 1.70
C ALA A 25 1.22 -30.00 2.60
N GLY A 26 1.20 -31.30 2.95
CA GLY A 26 2.04 -31.87 4.00
C GLY A 26 3.55 -31.75 3.76
N ASP A 27 3.98 -31.73 2.50
CA ASP A 27 5.39 -31.62 2.11
C ASP A 27 5.86 -30.17 1.90
N GLY A 28 4.98 -29.18 2.12
CA GLY A 28 5.25 -27.79 1.79
C GLY A 28 5.43 -27.57 0.29
N GLY A 29 6.28 -26.61 -0.09
CA GLY A 29 6.66 -26.36 -1.47
C GLY A 29 6.84 -24.89 -1.82
N VAL A 30 6.83 -24.61 -3.13
CA VAL A 30 6.89 -23.25 -3.69
C VAL A 30 5.49 -22.83 -4.13
N VAL A 31 4.98 -21.73 -3.57
CA VAL A 31 3.69 -21.12 -3.90
C VAL A 31 3.91 -19.97 -4.87
N LEU A 32 3.08 -19.93 -5.91
CA LEU A 32 2.94 -18.79 -6.80
C LEU A 32 1.57 -18.17 -6.52
N ASN A 33 1.55 -17.12 -5.71
CA ASN A 33 0.32 -16.40 -5.39
C ASN A 33 0.06 -15.32 -6.44
N LEU A 34 -1.17 -15.27 -6.96
CA LEU A 34 -1.56 -14.44 -8.10
C LEU A 34 -2.70 -13.52 -7.67
N GLU A 35 -2.39 -12.24 -7.49
CA GLU A 35 -3.29 -11.24 -6.92
C GLU A 35 -3.62 -10.11 -7.88
N ALA A 36 -4.62 -9.31 -7.52
CA ALA A 36 -4.96 -8.09 -8.24
C ALA A 36 -5.51 -7.03 -7.27
N ARG A 37 -4.74 -5.96 -7.05
CA ARG A 37 -5.21 -4.77 -6.31
C ARG A 37 -5.76 -3.68 -7.23
N GLY A 38 -5.52 -3.82 -8.53
CA GLY A 38 -5.98 -2.87 -9.54
C GLY A 38 -6.63 -3.59 -10.71
N SER A 39 -6.91 -2.84 -11.77
CA SER A 39 -7.48 -3.35 -13.01
C SER A 39 -6.48 -3.39 -14.17
N SER A 40 -5.28 -2.82 -13.99
CA SER A 40 -4.31 -2.64 -15.07
C SER A 40 -2.86 -2.49 -14.58
N GLY A 41 -1.96 -2.19 -15.52
CA GLY A 41 -0.53 -1.97 -15.24
C GLY A 41 0.29 -3.26 -15.32
N PRO A 42 1.61 -3.16 -15.12
CA PRO A 42 2.48 -4.32 -15.12
C PRO A 42 2.20 -5.22 -13.92
N VAL A 43 2.37 -6.52 -14.11
CA VAL A 43 2.37 -7.50 -13.00
C VAL A 43 3.69 -7.40 -12.25
N ILE A 44 3.64 -6.95 -11.00
CA ILE A 44 4.78 -6.73 -10.13
C ILE A 44 4.89 -7.92 -9.19
N MET A 45 6.03 -8.62 -9.20
CA MET A 45 6.39 -9.49 -8.08
C MET A 45 6.83 -8.59 -6.91
N PHE A 46 5.92 -8.43 -5.95
CA PHE A 46 6.03 -7.45 -4.87
C PHE A 46 6.44 -8.07 -3.53
N GLU A 47 6.24 -9.38 -3.37
CA GLU A 47 6.58 -10.10 -2.15
C GLU A 47 7.15 -11.49 -2.46
N THR A 48 8.05 -11.94 -1.59
CA THR A 48 8.69 -13.27 -1.63
C THR A 48 8.83 -13.81 -0.22
N SER A 49 8.94 -15.13 -0.07
CA SER A 49 9.47 -15.71 1.18
C SER A 49 10.89 -15.19 1.48
N ARG A 50 11.37 -15.36 2.72
CA ARG A 50 12.77 -15.06 3.06
C ARG A 50 13.72 -16.04 2.37
N ARG A 51 15.01 -15.66 2.27
CA ARG A 51 16.09 -16.41 1.59
C ARG A 51 15.78 -16.64 0.11
N ASN A 52 15.34 -15.58 -0.56
CA ASN A 52 14.72 -15.64 -1.88
C ASN A 52 15.68 -15.75 -3.08
N ALA A 53 17.00 -15.89 -2.88
CA ALA A 53 17.95 -15.73 -3.99
C ALA A 53 17.69 -16.69 -5.17
N ASP A 54 17.35 -17.96 -4.89
CA ASP A 54 17.01 -18.94 -5.93
C ASP A 54 15.64 -18.72 -6.54
N LEU A 55 14.64 -18.30 -5.74
CA LEU A 55 13.31 -17.94 -6.23
C LEU A 55 13.38 -16.77 -7.22
N VAL A 56 14.16 -15.74 -6.87
CA VAL A 56 14.39 -14.57 -7.72
C VAL A 56 15.20 -14.96 -8.96
N ALA A 57 16.15 -15.89 -8.85
CA ALA A 57 16.90 -16.40 -9.99
C ALA A 57 16.01 -17.18 -10.97
N ALA A 58 15.08 -18.01 -10.45
CA ALA A 58 14.07 -18.69 -11.24
C ALA A 58 13.12 -17.69 -11.90
N PHE A 59 12.64 -16.69 -11.15
CA PHE A 59 11.80 -15.62 -11.68
C PHE A 59 12.46 -14.86 -12.84
N ALA A 60 13.70 -14.41 -12.65
CA ALA A 60 14.44 -13.69 -13.68
C ALA A 60 14.69 -14.52 -14.95
N ARG A 61 14.79 -15.84 -14.82
CA ARG A 61 15.07 -16.77 -15.92
C ARG A 61 13.80 -17.19 -16.67
N ALA A 62 12.72 -17.46 -15.93
CA ALA A 62 11.56 -18.16 -16.46
C ALA A 62 10.35 -17.26 -16.73
N ALA A 63 10.22 -16.11 -16.06
CA ALA A 63 9.15 -15.16 -16.33
C ALA A 63 9.46 -14.40 -17.63
N PRO A 64 8.59 -14.45 -18.67
CA PRO A 64 8.83 -13.74 -19.92
C PRO A 64 8.82 -12.21 -19.78
N HIS A 65 8.13 -11.69 -18.77
CA HIS A 65 7.95 -10.26 -18.51
C HIS A 65 8.27 -9.93 -17.04
N PRO A 66 9.54 -10.06 -16.61
CA PRO A 66 9.89 -9.96 -15.20
C PRO A 66 9.87 -8.50 -14.75
N VAL A 67 8.88 -8.16 -13.92
CA VAL A 67 8.83 -6.89 -13.20
C VAL A 67 8.78 -7.21 -11.71
N GLY A 68 9.76 -6.72 -10.96
CA GLY A 68 9.84 -6.90 -9.52
C GLY A 68 11.00 -6.10 -8.94
N THR A 69 10.88 -5.69 -7.69
CA THR A 69 11.94 -4.97 -6.99
C THR A 69 12.05 -5.49 -5.56
N SER A 70 13.29 -5.71 -5.09
CA SER A 70 13.54 -6.05 -3.69
C SER A 70 13.11 -4.94 -2.72
N PHE A 71 12.92 -3.71 -3.19
CA PHE A 71 12.37 -2.63 -2.36
C PHE A 71 10.89 -2.85 -2.04
N ALA A 72 10.10 -3.39 -2.98
CA ALA A 72 8.69 -3.69 -2.73
C ALA A 72 8.54 -4.72 -1.61
N VAL A 73 9.43 -5.73 -1.58
CA VAL A 73 9.44 -6.74 -0.51
C VAL A 73 9.69 -6.11 0.87
N GLU A 74 10.63 -5.16 0.97
CA GLU A 74 10.90 -4.47 2.24
C GLU A 74 9.71 -3.62 2.69
N VAL A 75 9.05 -2.93 1.75
CA VAL A 75 7.86 -2.11 2.05
C VAL A 75 6.70 -3.01 2.47
N TYR A 76 6.42 -4.07 1.72
CA TYR A 76 5.28 -4.95 1.96
C TYR A 76 5.38 -5.66 3.32
N ARG A 77 6.58 -6.09 3.73
CA ARG A 77 6.85 -6.66 5.07
C ARG A 77 6.50 -5.71 6.24
N LEU A 78 6.37 -4.41 5.99
CA LEU A 78 6.03 -3.40 7.00
C LEU A 78 4.56 -2.97 6.93
N LEU A 79 3.84 -3.33 5.87
CA LEU A 79 2.43 -3.02 5.73
C LEU A 79 1.60 -4.07 6.47
N PRO A 80 0.49 -3.68 7.13
CA PRO A 80 -0.46 -4.61 7.73
C PRO A 80 -1.38 -5.20 6.65
N ASN A 81 -0.80 -5.67 5.55
CA ASN A 81 -1.51 -6.26 4.43
C ASN A 81 -1.19 -7.75 4.40
N ASP A 82 -2.21 -8.54 4.11
CA ASP A 82 -2.07 -9.98 3.94
C ASP A 82 -2.75 -10.40 2.63
N THR A 83 -2.34 -11.56 2.14
CA THR A 83 -2.99 -12.29 1.05
C THR A 83 -2.94 -13.77 1.42
N ASP A 84 -3.52 -14.64 0.61
CA ASP A 84 -3.39 -16.09 0.82
C ASP A 84 -1.93 -16.54 0.96
N PHE A 85 -0.97 -15.81 0.37
CA PHE A 85 0.45 -16.04 0.53
C PHE A 85 0.90 -16.07 2.00
N THR A 86 0.35 -15.20 2.87
CA THR A 86 0.65 -15.17 4.30
C THR A 86 0.37 -16.52 4.95
N ALA A 87 -0.81 -17.10 4.68
CA ALA A 87 -1.23 -18.38 5.25
C ALA A 87 -0.31 -19.54 4.84
N PHE A 88 0.25 -19.50 3.63
CA PHE A 88 1.24 -20.46 3.17
C PHE A 88 2.60 -20.25 3.85
N LEU A 89 3.09 -19.00 3.95
CA LEU A 89 4.35 -18.70 4.63
C LEU A 89 4.34 -19.15 6.10
N ASP A 90 3.22 -18.95 6.80
CA ASP A 90 3.02 -19.39 8.20
C ASP A 90 3.11 -20.91 8.39
N LYS A 91 2.96 -21.68 7.30
CA LYS A 91 3.09 -23.14 7.28
C LYS A 91 4.38 -23.61 6.62
N GLY A 92 5.36 -22.71 6.45
CA GLY A 92 6.71 -23.07 5.99
C GLY A 92 6.83 -23.25 4.48
N PHE A 93 5.82 -22.86 3.71
CA PHE A 93 5.99 -22.74 2.27
C PHE A 93 6.94 -21.59 1.93
N THR A 94 7.55 -21.68 0.75
CA THR A 94 8.31 -20.59 0.15
C THR A 94 7.60 -20.12 -1.11
N GLY A 95 7.97 -18.99 -1.70
CA GLY A 95 7.34 -18.60 -2.95
C GLY A 95 7.42 -17.14 -3.34
N LEU A 96 6.57 -16.79 -4.30
CA LEU A 96 6.45 -15.49 -4.94
C LEU A 96 5.00 -15.04 -4.91
N ASN A 97 4.77 -13.77 -4.61
CA ASN A 97 3.48 -13.12 -4.64
C ASN A 97 3.52 -11.97 -5.66
N ALA A 98 2.59 -11.98 -6.61
CA ALA A 98 2.58 -11.04 -7.72
C ALA A 98 1.20 -10.45 -7.96
N ALA A 99 1.15 -9.15 -8.28
CA ALA A 99 -0.08 -8.45 -8.59
C ALA A 99 0.13 -7.39 -9.66
N TYR A 100 -0.91 -7.15 -10.46
CA TYR A 100 -1.08 -5.86 -11.10
C TYR A 100 -1.89 -4.94 -10.17
N VAL A 101 -1.42 -3.70 -10.02
CA VAL A 101 -1.89 -2.79 -8.95
C VAL A 101 -2.36 -1.42 -9.48
N ASP A 102 -2.19 -1.13 -10.77
CA ASP A 102 -2.66 0.15 -11.34
C ASP A 102 -4.17 0.10 -11.63
N GLY A 103 -4.84 1.25 -11.64
CA GLY A 103 -6.29 1.34 -11.77
C GLY A 103 -7.03 0.82 -10.53
N ALA A 104 -6.49 1.08 -9.34
CA ALA A 104 -7.06 0.68 -8.05
C ALA A 104 -8.41 1.37 -7.71
N ALA A 105 -8.82 2.40 -8.47
CA ALA A 105 -10.09 3.10 -8.24
C ALA A 105 -11.34 2.20 -8.33
N VAL A 106 -11.24 1.05 -9.00
CA VAL A 106 -12.34 0.07 -9.11
C VAL A 106 -12.25 -1.04 -8.06
N TYR A 107 -11.13 -1.15 -7.34
CA TYR A 107 -10.85 -2.24 -6.40
C TYR A 107 -11.93 -2.35 -5.32
N HIS A 108 -12.41 -3.57 -5.07
CA HIS A 108 -13.49 -3.87 -4.12
C HIS A 108 -14.83 -3.14 -4.39
N THR A 109 -15.00 -2.51 -5.55
CA THR A 109 -16.25 -1.83 -5.91
C THR A 109 -17.10 -2.69 -6.85
N PRO A 110 -18.40 -2.37 -7.04
CA PRO A 110 -19.20 -2.99 -8.09
C PRO A 110 -18.70 -2.77 -9.54
N LEU A 111 -17.69 -1.90 -9.73
CA LEU A 111 -17.05 -1.67 -11.03
C LEU A 111 -15.91 -2.67 -11.31
N ASP A 112 -15.50 -3.44 -10.29
CA ASP A 112 -14.55 -4.53 -10.46
C ASP A 112 -15.21 -5.68 -11.21
N THR A 113 -15.09 -5.66 -12.53
CA THR A 113 -15.78 -6.55 -13.44
C THR A 113 -14.79 -7.03 -14.50
N PRO A 114 -15.05 -8.17 -15.17
CA PRO A 114 -14.19 -8.61 -16.26
C PRO A 114 -14.00 -7.58 -17.39
N ALA A 115 -14.91 -6.61 -17.52
CA ALA A 115 -14.84 -5.54 -18.51
C ALA A 115 -13.89 -4.39 -18.12
N SER A 116 -13.65 -4.15 -16.83
CA SER A 116 -12.72 -3.11 -16.36
C SER A 116 -11.26 -3.58 -16.36
N MET A 117 -11.02 -4.89 -16.35
CA MET A 117 -9.69 -5.48 -16.38
C MET A 117 -8.97 -5.31 -17.72
N ASN A 118 -7.70 -4.89 -17.66
CA ASN A 118 -6.82 -4.81 -18.82
C ASN A 118 -6.33 -6.20 -19.25
N ARG A 119 -6.63 -6.57 -20.50
CA ARG A 119 -6.23 -7.88 -21.05
C ARG A 119 -4.72 -8.11 -21.15
N ALA A 120 -3.93 -7.06 -21.34
CA ALA A 120 -2.47 -7.19 -21.38
C ALA A 120 -1.90 -7.49 -19.99
N SER A 121 -2.46 -6.90 -18.93
CA SER A 121 -2.12 -7.24 -17.55
C SER A 121 -2.46 -8.70 -17.23
N LEU A 122 -3.66 -9.15 -17.59
CA LEU A 122 -4.07 -10.56 -17.45
C LEU A 122 -3.10 -11.50 -18.22
N GLN A 123 -2.80 -11.19 -19.47
CA GLN A 123 -1.91 -12.01 -20.30
C GLN A 123 -0.50 -12.06 -19.70
N GLN A 124 0.06 -10.92 -19.26
CA GLN A 124 1.35 -10.88 -18.58
C GLN A 124 1.35 -11.75 -17.32
N HIS A 125 0.25 -11.73 -16.55
CA HIS A 125 0.13 -12.51 -15.32
C HIS A 125 0.17 -14.02 -15.64
N GLY A 126 -0.62 -14.44 -16.63
CA GLY A 126 -0.66 -15.82 -17.11
C GLY A 126 0.67 -16.30 -17.70
N ASP A 127 1.34 -15.48 -18.51
CA ASP A 127 2.62 -15.83 -19.14
C ASP A 127 3.72 -16.01 -18.10
N ASN A 128 3.81 -15.10 -17.13
CA ASN A 128 4.76 -15.20 -16.02
C ASN A 128 4.46 -16.42 -15.13
N ALA A 129 3.19 -16.64 -14.77
CA ALA A 129 2.77 -17.79 -13.96
C ALA A 129 3.07 -19.12 -14.66
N LEU A 130 2.80 -19.23 -15.96
CA LEU A 130 3.08 -20.43 -16.75
C LEU A 130 4.59 -20.69 -16.88
N GLY A 131 5.39 -19.63 -17.11
CA GLY A 131 6.85 -19.74 -17.14
C GLY A 131 7.42 -20.26 -15.81
N LEU A 132 7.00 -19.64 -14.71
CA LEU A 132 7.39 -20.04 -13.36
C LEU A 132 6.93 -21.46 -12.99
N ALA A 133 5.69 -21.83 -13.32
CA ALA A 133 5.17 -23.17 -13.03
C ALA A 133 5.95 -24.26 -13.78
N ARG A 134 6.39 -24.00 -15.02
CA ARG A 134 7.25 -24.92 -15.78
C ARG A 134 8.64 -25.02 -15.18
N GLU A 135 9.22 -23.89 -14.78
CA GLU A 135 10.53 -23.83 -14.15
C GLU A 135 10.55 -24.61 -12.83
N PHE A 136 9.65 -24.26 -11.91
CA PHE A 136 9.57 -24.93 -10.61
C PHE A 136 9.12 -26.38 -10.72
N GLY A 137 8.27 -26.72 -11.70
CA GLY A 137 7.88 -28.11 -11.97
C GLY A 137 9.03 -29.00 -12.45
N GLY A 138 10.14 -28.42 -12.93
CA GLY A 138 11.36 -29.13 -13.33
C GLY A 138 12.47 -29.14 -12.28
N LEU A 139 12.30 -28.45 -11.15
CA LEU A 139 13.30 -28.33 -10.09
C LEU A 139 13.00 -29.26 -8.91
N ASP A 140 14.05 -29.66 -8.20
CA ASP A 140 13.90 -30.21 -6.85
C ASP A 140 13.60 -29.05 -5.89
N LEU A 141 12.32 -28.90 -5.54
CA LEU A 141 11.84 -27.78 -4.71
C LEU A 141 12.44 -27.78 -3.30
N THR A 142 12.96 -28.92 -2.81
CA THR A 142 13.64 -28.99 -1.50
C THR A 142 14.97 -28.24 -1.48
N THR A 143 15.51 -27.93 -2.65
CA THR A 143 16.80 -27.24 -2.82
C THR A 143 16.68 -25.75 -3.09
N VAL A 144 15.44 -25.23 -3.23
CA VAL A 144 15.17 -23.81 -3.52
C VAL A 144 15.25 -23.00 -2.21
N ASP A 145 16.44 -22.95 -1.62
CA ASP A 145 16.76 -22.20 -0.39
C ASP A 145 18.26 -21.83 -0.39
N ALA A 146 18.62 -20.76 -1.11
CA ALA A 146 20.00 -20.30 -1.21
C ALA A 146 20.34 -19.22 -0.18
N GLY A 147 20.51 -19.61 1.08
CA GLY A 147 21.44 -18.98 2.03
C GLY A 147 21.36 -17.46 2.30
N GLY A 148 20.36 -16.73 1.77
CA GLY A 148 20.23 -15.28 1.89
C GLY A 148 19.25 -14.66 0.87
N ASP A 149 18.92 -13.38 1.08
CA ASP A 149 18.08 -12.59 0.18
C ASP A 149 18.91 -11.98 -0.97
N ALA A 150 18.31 -11.89 -2.16
CA ALA A 150 18.87 -11.18 -3.30
C ALA A 150 18.35 -9.74 -3.37
N THR A 151 19.18 -8.83 -3.87
CA THR A 151 18.74 -7.50 -4.30
C THR A 151 18.49 -7.54 -5.80
N TYR A 152 17.34 -7.03 -6.24
CA TYR A 152 16.91 -7.09 -7.63
C TYR A 152 16.01 -5.92 -8.02
N PHE A 153 16.02 -5.57 -9.30
CA PHE A 153 15.22 -4.48 -9.85
C PHE A 153 15.04 -4.61 -11.37
N PRO A 154 13.97 -4.03 -11.94
CA PRO A 154 13.68 -4.17 -13.36
C PRO A 154 14.60 -3.27 -14.18
N VAL A 155 14.99 -3.76 -15.35
CA VAL A 155 15.65 -3.00 -16.42
C VAL A 155 14.94 -3.29 -17.75
N PRO A 156 15.11 -2.45 -18.78
CA PRO A 156 14.52 -2.75 -20.09
C PRO A 156 14.89 -4.17 -20.57
N GLY A 157 13.89 -5.03 -20.73
CA GLY A 157 14.06 -6.39 -21.22
C GLY A 157 14.49 -7.45 -20.18
N GLY A 158 14.57 -7.13 -18.89
CA GLY A 158 14.93 -8.15 -17.90
C GLY A 158 15.00 -7.67 -16.44
N LEU A 159 15.61 -8.49 -15.60
CA LEU A 159 15.78 -8.25 -14.17
C LEU A 159 17.25 -8.31 -13.80
N VAL A 160 17.79 -7.22 -13.24
CA VAL A 160 19.13 -7.26 -12.62
C VAL A 160 18.99 -7.84 -11.22
N ARG A 161 19.91 -8.73 -10.84
CA ARG A 161 19.97 -9.31 -9.50
C ARG A 161 21.42 -9.45 -9.02
N TYR A 162 21.64 -9.31 -7.72
CA TYR A 162 22.91 -9.62 -7.07
C TYR A 162 22.68 -10.11 -5.62
N PRO A 163 23.62 -10.88 -5.04
CA PRO A 163 23.49 -11.36 -3.67
C PRO A 163 23.41 -10.23 -2.63
N GLY A 164 22.54 -10.33 -1.63
CA GLY A 164 22.32 -9.27 -0.64
C GLY A 164 23.55 -8.88 0.20
N TRP A 165 24.56 -9.74 0.31
CA TRP A 165 25.82 -9.39 0.99
C TRP A 165 26.58 -8.26 0.30
N LEU A 166 26.35 -8.01 -1.00
CA LEU A 166 26.96 -6.90 -1.74
C LEU A 166 26.33 -5.53 -1.40
N THR A 167 25.17 -5.49 -0.73
CA THR A 167 24.48 -4.25 -0.38
C THR A 167 25.37 -3.31 0.44
N TRP A 168 26.00 -3.80 1.51
CA TRP A 168 26.91 -3.02 2.34
C TRP A 168 28.19 -2.59 1.59
N PRO A 169 28.93 -3.49 0.93
CA PRO A 169 30.08 -3.13 0.10
C PRO A 169 29.76 -2.05 -0.94
N LEU A 170 28.64 -2.16 -1.66
CA LEU A 170 28.25 -1.18 -2.67
C LEU A 170 27.88 0.17 -2.05
N ALA A 171 27.19 0.20 -0.91
CA ALA A 171 26.84 1.43 -0.20
C ALA A 171 28.08 2.16 0.36
N VAL A 172 29.02 1.41 0.96
CA VAL A 172 30.30 1.96 1.45
C VAL A 172 31.16 2.46 0.29
N LEU A 173 31.22 1.70 -0.81
CA LEU A 173 31.94 2.10 -2.01
C LEU A 173 31.35 3.36 -2.64
N ALA A 174 30.02 3.51 -2.65
CA ALA A 174 29.34 4.72 -3.11
C ALA A 174 29.78 5.94 -2.29
N LEU A 175 29.78 5.84 -0.96
CA LEU A 175 30.24 6.92 -0.08
C LEU A 175 31.71 7.26 -0.32
N ALA A 176 32.58 6.25 -0.41
CA ALA A 176 33.99 6.43 -0.68
C ALA A 176 34.25 7.10 -2.04
N ALA A 177 33.51 6.69 -3.09
CA ALA A 177 33.60 7.27 -4.43
C ALA A 177 33.16 8.74 -4.45
N VAL A 178 32.06 9.08 -3.75
CA VAL A 178 31.61 10.47 -3.61
C VAL A 178 32.67 11.31 -2.86
N GLY A 179 33.26 10.78 -1.79
CA GLY A 179 34.36 11.42 -1.07
C GLY A 179 35.60 11.66 -1.95
N ALA A 180 35.98 10.66 -2.76
CA ALA A 180 37.07 10.78 -3.72
C ALA A 180 36.79 11.83 -4.81
N LEU A 181 35.55 11.85 -5.34
CA LEU A 181 35.10 12.89 -6.28
C LEU A 181 35.20 14.28 -5.66
N ALA A 182 34.75 14.44 -4.42
CA ALA A 182 34.82 15.71 -3.70
C ALA A 182 36.27 16.19 -3.52
N TRP A 183 37.16 15.28 -3.09
CA TRP A 183 38.56 15.57 -2.87
C TRP A 183 39.31 15.93 -4.17
N LEU A 184 39.14 15.16 -5.25
CA LEU A 184 39.78 15.42 -6.54
C LEU A 184 39.25 16.70 -7.18
N THR A 185 37.93 16.92 -7.16
CA THR A 185 37.31 18.14 -7.71
C THR A 185 37.82 19.39 -6.99
N ARG A 186 38.05 19.30 -5.68
CA ARG A 186 38.73 20.35 -4.89
C ARG A 186 40.19 20.52 -5.31
N ARG A 187 40.96 19.45 -5.47
CA ARG A 187 42.37 19.53 -5.91
C ARG A 187 42.53 20.19 -7.27
N HIS A 188 41.56 19.99 -8.18
CA HIS A 188 41.50 20.67 -9.48
C HIS A 188 40.98 22.12 -9.41
N GLY A 189 40.77 22.69 -8.21
CA GLY A 189 40.34 24.08 -8.02
C GLY A 189 38.89 24.36 -8.42
N ARG A 190 38.07 23.33 -8.67
CA ARG A 190 36.68 23.48 -9.13
C ARG A 190 35.68 23.71 -7.98
N THR A 191 36.06 23.43 -6.74
CA THR A 191 35.21 23.63 -5.54
C THR A 191 36.05 23.80 -4.25
N THR A 192 35.40 24.13 -3.13
CA THR A 192 36.00 24.23 -1.78
C THR A 192 35.17 23.46 -0.75
N TRP A 193 35.76 23.06 0.39
CA TRP A 193 35.02 22.31 1.43
C TRP A 193 33.77 23.03 1.94
N PRO A 194 33.78 24.35 2.22
CA PRO A 194 32.57 25.06 2.62
C PRO A 194 31.48 25.05 1.54
N ARG A 195 31.87 25.09 0.26
CA ARG A 195 30.91 24.99 -0.84
C ARG A 195 30.30 23.60 -0.95
N VAL A 196 31.09 22.55 -0.78
CA VAL A 196 30.60 21.16 -0.75
C VAL A 196 29.66 20.94 0.44
N ALA A 197 30.05 21.37 1.64
CA ALA A 197 29.20 21.28 2.83
C ALA A 197 27.90 22.08 2.66
N GLY A 198 27.97 23.29 2.10
CA GLY A 198 26.79 24.08 1.75
C GLY A 198 25.93 23.41 0.69
N GLY A 199 26.53 22.73 -0.30
CA GLY A 199 25.81 22.00 -1.34
C GLY A 199 25.06 20.79 -0.78
N PHE A 200 25.72 20.03 0.09
CA PHE A 200 25.11 18.93 0.83
C PHE A 200 23.96 19.43 1.72
N GLY A 201 24.20 20.47 2.53
CA GLY A 201 23.16 21.04 3.41
C GLY A 201 21.96 21.58 2.64
N LEU A 202 22.19 22.34 1.56
CA LEU A 202 21.10 22.91 0.77
C LEU A 202 20.36 21.88 -0.09
N ALA A 203 20.98 20.77 -0.48
CA ALA A 203 20.30 19.70 -1.22
C ALA A 203 19.16 19.05 -0.43
N LEU A 204 19.13 19.23 0.90
CA LEU A 204 17.98 18.84 1.72
C LEU A 204 16.70 19.61 1.38
N VAL A 205 16.80 20.83 0.85
CA VAL A 205 15.63 21.66 0.50
C VAL A 205 14.73 20.96 -0.53
N PRO A 206 15.19 20.60 -1.74
CA PRO A 206 14.32 19.90 -2.69
C PRO A 206 13.88 18.52 -2.18
N ILE A 207 14.73 17.83 -1.42
CA ILE A 207 14.42 16.51 -0.83
C ILE A 207 13.20 16.58 0.08
N LEU A 208 13.04 17.65 0.86
CA LEU A 208 11.91 17.83 1.78
C LEU A 208 10.73 18.58 1.15
N VAL A 209 11.00 19.62 0.38
CA VAL A 209 9.95 20.51 -0.14
C VAL A 209 9.11 19.83 -1.23
N ALA A 210 9.71 19.07 -2.14
CA ALA A 210 8.93 18.44 -3.22
C ALA A 210 7.92 17.41 -2.71
N PRO A 211 8.26 16.48 -1.79
CA PRO A 211 7.28 15.58 -1.19
C PRO A 211 6.16 16.31 -0.46
N VAL A 212 6.50 17.34 0.34
CA VAL A 212 5.50 18.14 1.06
C VAL A 212 4.55 18.82 0.09
N LEU A 213 5.06 19.46 -0.96
CA LEU A 213 4.21 20.10 -1.96
C LEU A 213 3.34 19.09 -2.75
N ALA A 214 3.82 17.88 -2.98
CA ALA A 214 3.01 16.81 -3.58
C ALA A 214 1.85 16.38 -2.64
N GLN A 215 2.11 16.25 -1.34
CA GLN A 215 1.04 15.96 -0.36
C GLN A 215 0.06 17.12 -0.21
N LEU A 216 0.54 18.38 -0.27
CA LEU A 216 -0.32 19.55 -0.26
C LEU A 216 -1.16 19.65 -1.55
N LEU A 217 -0.62 19.24 -2.70
CA LEU A 217 -1.39 19.12 -3.94
C LEU A 217 -2.52 18.10 -3.77
N TRP A 218 -2.24 16.91 -3.24
CA TRP A 218 -3.28 15.92 -2.96
C TRP A 218 -4.33 16.43 -1.98
N ALA A 219 -3.92 17.04 -0.86
CA ALA A 219 -4.85 17.62 0.11
C ALA A 219 -5.72 18.72 -0.52
N GLY A 220 -5.15 19.53 -1.42
CA GLY A 220 -5.90 20.51 -2.20
C GLY A 220 -6.91 19.87 -3.15
N LEU A 221 -6.54 18.77 -3.83
CA LEU A 221 -7.46 18.00 -4.68
C LEU A 221 -8.62 17.40 -3.88
N VAL A 222 -8.34 16.81 -2.71
CA VAL A 222 -9.37 16.28 -1.81
C VAL A 222 -10.29 17.39 -1.29
N THR A 223 -9.75 18.58 -1.01
CA THR A 223 -10.57 19.74 -0.60
C THR A 223 -11.51 20.20 -1.72
N LEU A 224 -11.04 20.17 -2.97
CA LEU A 224 -11.84 20.53 -4.15
C LEU A 224 -12.86 19.44 -4.52
N ARG A 225 -12.51 18.17 -4.30
CA ARG A 225 -13.33 16.99 -4.60
C ARG A 225 -13.20 15.95 -3.47
N PRO A 226 -14.06 16.02 -2.44
CA PRO A 226 -13.99 15.14 -1.28
C PRO A 226 -14.03 13.65 -1.58
N GLY A 227 -14.68 13.23 -2.69
CA GLY A 227 -14.72 11.82 -3.12
C GLY A 227 -13.34 11.20 -3.39
N TYR A 228 -12.30 12.01 -3.65
CA TYR A 228 -10.93 11.51 -3.75
C TYR A 228 -10.37 10.99 -2.42
N ALA A 229 -10.92 11.39 -1.27
CA ALA A 229 -10.44 10.94 0.04
C ALA A 229 -10.57 9.43 0.26
N VAL A 230 -11.52 8.80 -0.44
CA VAL A 230 -11.80 7.36 -0.36
C VAL A 230 -11.03 6.58 -1.42
N LEU A 231 -10.47 7.26 -2.43
CA LEU A 231 -9.70 6.65 -3.50
C LEU A 231 -8.19 6.74 -3.18
N ASP A 232 -7.51 5.61 -3.19
CA ASP A 232 -6.03 5.59 -3.14
C ASP A 232 -5.43 6.34 -4.33
N ASP A 233 -6.01 6.10 -5.51
CA ASP A 233 -5.67 6.78 -6.75
C ASP A 233 -6.95 7.08 -7.55
N PRO A 234 -7.09 8.27 -8.18
CA PRO A 234 -8.29 8.57 -8.96
C PRO A 234 -8.43 7.68 -10.21
N TYR A 235 -9.60 7.72 -10.85
CA TYR A 235 -9.90 6.87 -12.02
C TYR A 235 -8.96 7.12 -13.21
N ARG A 236 -8.48 8.36 -13.38
CA ARG A 236 -7.60 8.82 -14.47
C ARG A 236 -6.39 9.57 -13.88
N PRO A 237 -5.50 8.86 -13.19
CA PRO A 237 -4.52 9.49 -12.31
C PRO A 237 -3.32 10.10 -13.06
N LEU A 238 -3.11 9.72 -14.33
CA LEU A 238 -1.92 10.08 -15.13
C LEU A 238 -1.58 11.57 -15.07
N TRP A 239 -2.57 12.45 -15.25
CA TRP A 239 -2.35 13.89 -15.28
C TRP A 239 -1.91 14.43 -13.91
N PHE A 240 -2.46 13.90 -12.81
CA PHE A 240 -2.04 14.26 -11.46
C PHE A 240 -0.64 13.72 -11.14
N ARG A 241 -0.32 12.48 -11.54
CA ARG A 241 1.02 11.89 -11.42
C ARG A 241 2.06 12.75 -12.15
N LEU A 242 1.78 13.17 -13.39
CA LEU A 242 2.64 14.07 -14.15
C LEU A 242 2.73 15.47 -13.53
N ALA A 243 1.67 15.97 -12.90
CA ALA A 243 1.70 17.24 -12.16
C ALA A 243 2.65 17.17 -10.97
N VAL A 244 2.63 16.07 -10.20
CA VAL A 244 3.56 15.82 -9.09
C VAL A 244 5.02 15.80 -9.59
N LEU A 245 5.31 15.11 -10.70
CA LEU A 245 6.65 15.08 -11.28
C LEU A 245 7.11 16.45 -11.78
N SER A 246 6.20 17.22 -12.40
CA SER A 246 6.48 18.57 -12.88
C SER A 246 6.73 19.53 -11.71
N LEU A 247 6.01 19.36 -10.60
CA LEU A 247 6.20 20.11 -9.36
C LEU A 247 7.54 19.79 -8.70
N ALA A 248 7.92 18.51 -8.61
CA ALA A 248 9.22 18.09 -8.12
C ALA A 248 10.37 18.66 -8.97
N ALA A 249 10.23 18.65 -10.30
CA ALA A 249 11.17 19.26 -11.22
C ALA A 249 11.25 20.79 -11.02
N ALA A 250 10.11 21.48 -10.83
CA ALA A 250 10.07 22.91 -10.57
C ALA A 250 10.84 23.29 -9.29
N VAL A 251 10.63 22.54 -8.21
CA VAL A 251 11.33 22.73 -6.93
C VAL A 251 12.83 22.52 -7.11
N LEU A 252 13.23 21.41 -7.74
CA LEU A 252 14.63 21.08 -7.99
C LEU A 252 15.32 22.15 -8.84
N PHE A 253 14.72 22.53 -9.97
CA PHE A 253 15.29 23.53 -10.87
C PHE A 253 15.32 24.93 -10.25
N GLY A 254 14.30 25.30 -9.49
CA GLY A 254 14.26 26.56 -8.75
C GLY A 254 15.38 26.62 -7.71
N TRP A 255 15.50 25.58 -6.89
CA TRP A 255 16.59 25.42 -5.93
C TRP A 255 17.97 25.49 -6.60
N TYR A 256 18.15 24.74 -7.69
CA TYR A 256 19.42 24.68 -8.40
C TYR A 256 19.80 26.02 -9.01
N ALA A 257 18.86 26.70 -9.68
CA ALA A 257 19.08 28.02 -10.26
C ALA A 257 19.49 29.08 -9.22
N LEU A 258 18.87 29.04 -8.03
CA LEU A 258 19.14 29.97 -6.94
C LEU A 258 20.50 29.73 -6.26
N THR A 259 20.94 28.47 -6.17
CA THR A 259 22.12 28.09 -5.39
C THR A 259 23.39 27.91 -6.23
N ARG A 260 23.28 27.53 -7.51
CA ARG A 260 24.43 27.20 -8.38
C ARG A 260 25.43 28.33 -8.56
N ARG A 261 25.00 29.59 -8.46
CA ARG A 261 25.91 30.75 -8.54
C ARG A 261 26.75 30.96 -7.29
N ARG A 262 26.21 30.64 -6.12
CA ARG A 262 26.91 30.85 -4.83
C ARG A 262 27.87 29.71 -4.54
N LEU A 263 27.43 28.48 -4.78
CA LEU A 263 28.17 27.27 -4.40
C LEU A 263 28.92 26.63 -5.58
N GLY A 264 28.47 26.89 -6.81
CA GLY A 264 29.01 26.25 -8.02
C GLY A 264 28.31 24.92 -8.34
N PRO A 265 28.20 24.56 -9.63
CA PRO A 265 27.52 23.33 -10.07
C PRO A 265 28.15 22.06 -9.51
N ALA A 266 29.50 22.00 -9.48
CA ALA A 266 30.22 20.85 -8.97
C ALA A 266 29.94 20.58 -7.48
N ALA A 267 29.86 21.63 -6.65
CA ALA A 267 29.59 21.48 -5.23
C ALA A 267 28.16 20.96 -4.96
N LEU A 268 27.18 21.43 -5.72
CA LEU A 268 25.79 20.97 -5.63
C LEU A 268 25.62 19.53 -6.10
N ALA A 269 26.28 19.16 -7.21
CA ALA A 269 26.26 17.79 -7.70
C ALA A 269 26.88 16.81 -6.68
N ILE A 270 28.04 17.15 -6.12
CA ILE A 270 28.67 16.36 -5.05
C ILE A 270 27.77 16.28 -3.81
N GLY A 271 27.14 17.40 -3.42
CA GLY A 271 26.20 17.44 -2.30
C GLY A 271 24.98 16.53 -2.51
N GLY A 272 24.39 16.56 -3.70
CA GLY A 272 23.28 15.68 -4.08
C GLY A 272 23.68 14.20 -4.06
N LEU A 273 24.79 13.84 -4.71
CA LEU A 273 25.33 12.47 -4.66
C LEU A 273 25.69 12.03 -3.24
N GLY A 274 26.12 12.96 -2.39
CA GLY A 274 26.36 12.73 -0.97
C GLY A 274 25.11 12.29 -0.22
N TRP A 275 23.97 12.94 -0.45
CA TRP A 275 22.69 12.51 0.13
C TRP A 275 22.29 11.12 -0.35
N LEU A 276 22.46 10.82 -1.63
CA LEU A 276 22.19 9.48 -2.15
C LEU A 276 23.12 8.43 -1.52
N ALA A 277 24.41 8.74 -1.31
CA ALA A 277 25.34 7.82 -0.66
C ALA A 277 24.98 7.57 0.82
N VAL A 278 24.62 8.63 1.56
CA VAL A 278 24.17 8.52 2.96
C VAL A 278 22.87 7.74 3.05
N LEU A 279 21.90 8.03 2.18
CA LEU A 279 20.65 7.29 2.11
C LEU A 279 20.88 5.82 1.72
N GLY A 280 21.82 5.54 0.81
CA GLY A 280 22.22 4.19 0.45
C GLY A 280 22.72 3.39 1.65
N LEU A 281 23.53 4.00 2.53
CA LEU A 281 23.97 3.40 3.79
C LEU A 281 22.83 3.22 4.80
N ALA A 282 21.97 4.24 4.94
CA ALA A 282 20.82 4.15 5.83
C ALA A 282 19.87 3.02 5.42
N LEU A 283 19.57 2.90 4.11
CA LEU A 283 18.78 1.82 3.55
C LEU A 283 19.50 0.47 3.65
N ALA A 284 20.82 0.40 3.48
CA ALA A 284 21.57 -0.85 3.67
C ALA A 284 21.39 -1.43 5.09
N ALA A 285 21.16 -0.57 6.08
CA ALA A 285 20.89 -0.97 7.46
C ALA A 285 19.40 -1.27 7.72
N ALA A 286 18.50 -0.41 7.26
CA ALA A 286 17.09 -0.44 7.63
C ALA A 286 16.20 -1.26 6.67
N ALA A 287 16.52 -1.25 5.38
CA ALA A 287 15.77 -1.92 4.32
C ALA A 287 16.75 -2.33 3.19
N PRO A 288 17.58 -3.37 3.40
CA PRO A 288 18.68 -3.73 2.50
C PRO A 288 18.25 -3.88 1.04
N GLY A 289 17.05 -4.42 0.79
CA GLY A 289 16.44 -4.56 -0.53
C GLY A 289 16.18 -3.24 -1.27
N GLY A 290 16.18 -2.09 -0.57
CA GLY A 290 16.02 -0.75 -1.14
C GLY A 290 17.32 0.03 -1.35
N SER A 291 18.44 -0.40 -0.79
CA SER A 291 19.71 0.38 -0.79
C SER A 291 20.18 0.75 -2.21
N TYR A 292 19.97 -0.15 -3.18
CA TYR A 292 20.37 0.06 -4.57
C TYR A 292 19.77 1.33 -5.19
N LEU A 293 18.58 1.76 -4.73
CA LEU A 293 17.90 2.97 -5.22
C LEU A 293 18.73 4.24 -5.04
N ALA A 294 19.58 4.28 -4.01
CA ALA A 294 20.40 5.43 -3.70
C ALA A 294 21.91 5.13 -3.90
N ALA A 295 22.37 3.94 -3.46
CA ALA A 295 23.77 3.56 -3.54
C ALA A 295 24.28 3.41 -4.99
N VAL A 296 23.51 2.78 -5.88
CA VAL A 296 23.95 2.56 -7.27
C VAL A 296 24.01 3.87 -8.06
N PRO A 297 22.98 4.76 -8.03
CA PRO A 297 23.09 6.07 -8.67
C PRO A 297 24.20 6.95 -8.06
N ALA A 298 24.41 6.91 -6.73
CA ALA A 298 25.52 7.63 -6.10
C ALA A 298 26.88 7.13 -6.60
N LEU A 299 27.09 5.81 -6.62
CA LEU A 299 28.32 5.19 -7.08
C LEU A 299 28.58 5.50 -8.56
N ALA A 300 27.58 5.31 -9.42
CA ALA A 300 27.69 5.59 -10.84
C ALA A 300 27.97 7.08 -11.09
N GLY A 301 27.19 7.98 -10.47
CA GLY A 301 27.41 9.42 -10.57
C GLY A 301 28.80 9.84 -10.11
N ALA A 302 29.31 9.25 -9.04
CA ALA A 302 30.66 9.52 -8.54
C ALA A 302 31.76 9.01 -9.48
N LEU A 303 31.70 7.75 -9.91
CA LEU A 303 32.70 7.14 -10.80
C LEU A 303 32.74 7.83 -12.18
N PHE A 304 31.58 8.10 -12.77
CA PHE A 304 31.51 8.84 -14.03
C PHE A 304 31.84 10.32 -13.87
N GLY A 305 31.57 10.92 -12.71
CA GLY A 305 32.05 12.25 -12.36
C GLY A 305 33.57 12.33 -12.31
N LEU A 306 34.23 11.31 -11.74
CA LEU A 306 35.69 11.18 -11.73
C LEU A 306 36.23 11.03 -13.15
N LEU A 307 35.59 10.21 -13.98
CA LEU A 307 35.95 10.02 -15.38
C LEU A 307 35.78 11.32 -16.18
N ALA A 308 34.73 12.09 -15.90
CA ALA A 308 34.46 13.37 -16.56
C ALA A 308 35.56 14.43 -16.29
N LEU A 309 36.33 14.30 -15.21
CA LEU A 309 37.50 15.17 -14.98
C LEU A 309 38.54 15.03 -16.11
N ARG A 310 38.61 13.88 -16.79
CA ARG A 310 39.55 13.57 -17.87
C ARG A 310 38.92 13.50 -19.27
N PHE A 311 37.70 12.97 -19.35
CA PHE A 311 37.01 12.63 -20.61
C PHE A 311 35.80 13.53 -20.93
N GLY A 312 35.48 14.49 -20.07
CA GLY A 312 34.46 15.51 -20.34
C GLY A 312 33.01 15.03 -20.21
N LEU A 313 32.10 15.73 -20.88
CA LEU A 313 30.64 15.64 -20.68
C LEU A 313 30.04 14.26 -20.97
N LEU A 314 30.62 13.49 -21.90
CA LEU A 314 30.08 12.18 -22.29
C LEU A 314 30.01 11.22 -21.10
N ALA A 315 31.00 11.25 -20.20
CA ALA A 315 30.99 10.42 -18.99
C ALA A 315 29.79 10.74 -18.09
N LEU A 316 29.42 12.02 -17.95
CA LEU A 316 28.30 12.44 -17.10
C LEU A 316 26.95 11.89 -17.58
N TRP A 317 26.77 11.77 -18.90
CA TRP A 317 25.58 11.15 -19.49
C TRP A 317 25.43 9.68 -19.10
N PHE A 318 26.53 8.92 -19.04
CA PHE A 318 26.48 7.52 -18.58
C PHE A 318 26.09 7.42 -17.10
N GLY A 319 26.60 8.29 -16.23
CA GLY A 319 26.19 8.34 -14.82
C GLY A 319 24.71 8.67 -14.64
N ALA A 320 24.20 9.65 -15.42
CA ALA A 320 22.79 10.00 -15.43
C ALA A 320 21.93 8.85 -16.00
N ALA A 321 22.38 8.15 -17.04
CA ALA A 321 21.66 7.02 -17.64
C ALA A 321 21.46 5.88 -16.65
N VAL A 322 22.48 5.54 -15.83
CA VAL A 322 22.31 4.55 -14.75
C VAL A 322 21.24 5.01 -13.76
N SER A 323 21.28 6.27 -13.36
CA SER A 323 20.29 6.83 -12.42
C SER A 323 18.86 6.76 -12.99
N VAL A 324 18.70 7.04 -14.28
CA VAL A 324 17.42 6.93 -15.01
C VAL A 324 16.92 5.48 -15.02
N VAL A 325 17.77 4.52 -15.36
CA VAL A 325 17.41 3.10 -15.40
C VAL A 325 16.96 2.58 -14.04
N ILE A 326 17.56 3.06 -12.94
CA ILE A 326 17.19 2.64 -11.58
C ILE A 326 15.94 3.36 -11.07
N LEU A 327 15.89 4.68 -11.19
CA LEU A 327 14.90 5.50 -10.48
C LEU A 327 13.64 5.78 -11.28
N VAL A 328 13.67 5.80 -12.61
CA VAL A 328 12.45 6.03 -13.40
C VAL A 328 11.43 4.89 -13.23
N PRO A 329 11.80 3.59 -13.36
CA PRO A 329 10.86 2.51 -13.08
C PRO A 329 10.35 2.56 -11.64
N THR A 330 11.21 2.88 -10.67
CA THR A 330 10.81 3.02 -9.27
C THR A 330 9.75 4.11 -9.08
N VAL A 331 9.98 5.30 -9.62
CA VAL A 331 9.01 6.41 -9.57
C VAL A 331 7.70 6.03 -10.26
N ALA A 332 7.78 5.35 -11.41
CA ALA A 332 6.61 4.92 -12.16
C ALA A 332 5.77 3.86 -11.41
N LEU A 333 6.42 2.93 -10.70
CA LEU A 333 5.76 1.87 -9.93
C LEU A 333 5.25 2.35 -8.56
N LEU A 334 5.85 3.39 -7.98
CA LEU A 334 5.41 3.95 -6.69
C LEU A 334 4.03 4.60 -6.76
N PHE A 335 3.68 5.23 -7.87
CA PHE A 335 2.35 5.83 -8.04
C PHE A 335 1.21 4.81 -7.96
N PRO A 336 1.17 3.73 -8.77
CA PRO A 336 0.11 2.74 -8.64
C PRO A 336 0.22 1.91 -7.36
N ALA A 337 1.42 1.71 -6.80
CA ALA A 337 1.58 0.96 -5.55
C ALA A 337 1.06 1.71 -4.31
N LEU A 338 1.30 3.02 -4.21
CA LEU A 338 0.96 3.82 -3.03
C LEU A 338 -0.18 4.82 -3.25
N GLY A 339 -0.61 5.01 -4.50
CA GLY A 339 -1.63 5.97 -4.89
C GLY A 339 -1.16 7.42 -4.86
N MET A 340 -2.02 8.32 -5.33
CA MET A 340 -1.80 9.77 -5.26
C MET A 340 -1.83 10.29 -3.82
N ALA A 341 -2.51 9.59 -2.90
CA ALA A 341 -2.51 9.90 -1.47
C ALA A 341 -1.12 9.91 -0.84
N MET A 342 -0.19 9.12 -1.39
CA MET A 342 1.21 9.05 -0.98
C MET A 342 2.17 9.51 -2.09
N GLY A 343 1.69 10.35 -3.02
CA GLY A 343 2.45 10.86 -4.15
C GLY A 343 3.75 11.60 -3.75
N GLY A 344 3.84 12.08 -2.51
CA GLY A 344 5.08 12.60 -1.93
C GLY A 344 6.26 11.63 -1.95
N VAL A 345 6.02 10.32 -1.81
CA VAL A 345 7.08 9.31 -1.90
C VAL A 345 7.65 9.22 -3.32
N ALA A 346 6.78 9.24 -4.34
CA ALA A 346 7.22 9.28 -5.73
C ALA A 346 7.99 10.59 -6.05
N ALA A 347 7.52 11.73 -5.52
CA ALA A 347 8.20 13.01 -5.65
C ALA A 347 9.60 13.01 -5.01
N PHE A 348 9.77 12.35 -3.85
CA PHE A 348 11.07 12.18 -3.19
C PHE A 348 12.07 11.47 -4.11
N PHE A 349 11.71 10.31 -4.66
CA PHE A 349 12.58 9.57 -5.58
C PHE A 349 12.81 10.30 -6.91
N ALA A 350 11.83 11.06 -7.40
CA ALA A 350 12.02 11.94 -8.56
C ALA A 350 13.05 13.05 -8.30
N VAL A 351 13.07 13.62 -7.09
CA VAL A 351 14.12 14.56 -6.68
C VAL A 351 15.49 13.88 -6.58
N LEU A 352 15.57 12.67 -6.01
CA LEU A 352 16.85 11.93 -5.97
C LEU A 352 17.40 11.65 -7.37
N LEU A 353 16.53 11.28 -8.32
CA LEU A 353 16.89 11.14 -9.74
C LEU A 353 17.45 12.46 -10.29
N GLY A 354 16.76 13.56 -10.05
CA GLY A 354 17.21 14.87 -10.48
C GLY A 354 18.53 15.30 -9.84
N LEU A 355 18.75 15.00 -8.55
CA LEU A 355 20.01 15.22 -7.83
C LEU A 355 21.17 14.41 -8.44
N ALA A 356 20.93 13.14 -8.76
CA ALA A 356 21.91 12.27 -9.40
C ALA A 356 22.26 12.73 -10.84
N ALA A 357 21.26 13.26 -11.57
CA ALA A 357 21.42 13.76 -12.93
C ALA A 357 21.85 15.23 -13.01
N LEU A 358 22.07 15.93 -11.88
CA LEU A 358 22.44 17.35 -11.84
C LEU A 358 23.57 17.75 -12.79
N PRO A 359 24.68 16.99 -12.92
CA PRO A 359 25.76 17.38 -13.83
C PRO A 359 25.32 17.53 -15.29
N VAL A 360 24.33 16.74 -15.72
CA VAL A 360 23.74 16.80 -17.06
C VAL A 360 22.66 17.89 -17.13
N LEU A 361 21.83 18.00 -16.10
CA LEU A 361 20.79 19.04 -16.00
C LEU A 361 21.39 20.45 -15.96
N ASP A 362 22.64 20.61 -15.52
CA ASP A 362 23.36 21.89 -15.56
C ASP A 362 23.42 22.50 -16.98
N LEU A 363 23.41 21.65 -18.02
CA LEU A 363 23.41 22.06 -19.43
C LEU A 363 22.15 22.85 -19.82
N LEU A 364 21.04 22.70 -19.06
CA LEU A 364 19.81 23.46 -19.27
C LEU A 364 19.94 24.92 -18.81
N PHE A 365 20.99 25.25 -18.06
CA PHE A 365 21.15 26.58 -17.46
C PHE A 365 22.39 27.28 -18.03
N ALA A 366 22.19 28.48 -18.60
CA ALA A 366 23.26 29.31 -19.17
C ALA A 366 24.47 29.49 -18.23
N GLU A 367 25.67 29.60 -18.83
CA GLU A 367 26.94 29.70 -18.08
C GLU A 367 26.93 30.82 -17.04
N ALA A 368 27.35 30.47 -15.83
CA ALA A 368 27.45 31.38 -14.71
C ALA A 368 28.83 32.05 -14.66
N GLY A 369 29.23 32.85 -15.66
CA GLY A 369 30.49 33.60 -15.60
C GLY A 369 30.75 34.60 -16.74
N GLY A 370 31.28 35.78 -16.41
CA GLY A 370 32.04 36.63 -17.35
C GLY A 370 31.29 37.70 -18.18
N GLN A 371 29.98 37.86 -18.06
CA GLN A 371 29.23 38.71 -19.00
C GLN A 371 28.78 40.07 -18.40
N ARG A 372 28.77 41.12 -19.24
CA ARG A 372 28.31 42.50 -18.90
C ARG A 372 26.96 42.50 -18.17
N ALA A 373 26.70 43.49 -17.30
CA ALA A 373 25.55 43.56 -16.39
C ALA A 373 24.18 43.20 -17.03
N MET A 374 23.93 43.63 -18.27
CA MET A 374 22.70 43.32 -19.00
C MET A 374 22.56 41.83 -19.37
N VAL A 375 23.65 41.21 -19.79
CA VAL A 375 23.68 39.78 -20.17
C VAL A 375 23.62 38.91 -18.92
N ALA A 376 24.22 39.34 -17.81
CA ALA A 376 24.07 38.70 -16.51
C ALA A 376 22.60 38.74 -16.01
N MET A 377 21.88 39.84 -16.26
CA MET A 377 20.44 39.97 -15.95
C MET A 377 19.57 39.07 -16.84
N LEU A 378 19.84 39.00 -18.15
CA LEU A 378 19.16 38.09 -19.06
C LEU A 378 19.43 36.62 -18.70
N ALA A 379 20.67 36.28 -18.32
CA ALA A 379 21.03 34.95 -17.82
C ALA A 379 20.34 34.61 -16.49
N ARG A 380 20.07 35.60 -15.61
CA ARG A 380 19.24 35.42 -14.40
C ARG A 380 17.80 35.05 -14.76
N ARG A 381 17.19 35.75 -15.72
CA ARG A 381 15.83 35.44 -16.18
C ARG A 381 15.76 34.06 -16.84
N ARG A 382 16.74 33.72 -17.69
CA ARG A 382 16.82 32.42 -18.38
C ARG A 382 17.01 31.24 -17.44
N ALA A 383 17.76 31.41 -16.36
CA ALA A 383 17.96 30.35 -15.37
C ALA A 383 16.67 29.97 -14.60
N ALA A 384 15.67 30.85 -14.58
CA ALA A 384 14.37 30.56 -13.96
C ALA A 384 13.41 29.80 -14.90
N TYR A 385 13.68 29.74 -16.21
CA TYR A 385 12.76 29.16 -17.18
C TYR A 385 12.44 27.68 -16.95
N PRO A 386 13.40 26.79 -16.64
CA PRO A 386 13.06 25.39 -16.36
C PRO A 386 12.13 25.24 -15.14
N ALA A 387 12.38 26.02 -14.08
CA ALA A 387 11.55 26.01 -12.88
C ALA A 387 10.14 26.56 -13.14
N LEU A 388 10.04 27.69 -13.87
CA LEU A 388 8.76 28.28 -14.28
C LEU A 388 7.98 27.36 -15.22
N ALA A 389 8.65 26.73 -16.18
CA ALA A 389 8.03 25.77 -17.09
C ALA A 389 7.49 24.55 -16.32
N GLY A 390 8.26 23.99 -15.39
CA GLY A 390 7.79 22.91 -14.52
C GLY A 390 6.60 23.32 -13.65
N GLY A 391 6.63 24.52 -13.07
CA GLY A 391 5.52 25.05 -12.28
C GLY A 391 4.24 25.28 -13.10
N LEU A 392 4.38 25.87 -14.29
CA LEU A 392 3.26 26.06 -15.22
C LEU A 392 2.70 24.72 -15.72
N ALA A 393 3.58 23.75 -16.01
CA ALA A 393 3.17 22.40 -16.37
C ALA A 393 2.40 21.75 -15.22
N ALA A 394 2.88 21.83 -13.98
CA ALA A 394 2.17 21.28 -12.81
C ALA A 394 0.75 21.86 -12.67
N VAL A 395 0.60 23.18 -12.82
CA VAL A 395 -0.73 23.84 -12.78
C VAL A 395 -1.61 23.38 -13.94
N ALA A 396 -1.09 23.37 -15.18
CA ALA A 396 -1.84 22.97 -16.35
C ALA A 396 -2.29 21.50 -16.26
N LEU A 397 -1.39 20.59 -15.86
CA LEU A 397 -1.65 19.16 -15.71
C LEU A 397 -2.65 18.89 -14.58
N THR A 398 -2.57 19.64 -13.47
CA THR A 398 -3.58 19.58 -12.40
C THR A 398 -4.96 20.02 -12.92
N GLY A 399 -5.01 21.11 -13.68
CA GLY A 399 -6.24 21.61 -14.30
C GLY A 399 -6.85 20.62 -15.29
N VAL A 400 -6.02 19.99 -16.13
CA VAL A 400 -6.45 18.92 -17.05
C VAL A 400 -6.95 17.72 -16.26
N GLY A 401 -6.23 17.28 -15.21
CA GLY A 401 -6.65 16.19 -14.34
C GLY A 401 -8.02 16.45 -13.72
N LEU A 402 -8.24 17.63 -13.15
CA LEU A 402 -9.56 18.03 -12.64
C LEU A 402 -10.63 18.05 -13.74
N ALA A 403 -10.30 18.47 -14.96
CA ALA A 403 -11.27 18.50 -16.05
C ALA A 403 -11.66 17.09 -16.53
N VAL A 404 -10.73 16.14 -16.56
CA VAL A 404 -10.97 14.80 -17.14
C VAL A 404 -11.39 13.75 -16.11
N ASP A 405 -11.03 13.92 -14.85
CA ASP A 405 -11.30 12.96 -13.76
C ASP A 405 -12.52 13.40 -12.93
N GLY A 406 -13.62 13.71 -13.61
CA GLY A 406 -14.89 14.04 -12.97
C GLY A 406 -15.65 12.80 -12.52
N PHE A 407 -16.49 12.95 -11.50
CA PHE A 407 -17.41 11.88 -11.11
C PHE A 407 -18.65 11.88 -11.99
N ASP A 408 -18.98 10.72 -12.55
CA ASP A 408 -20.13 10.49 -13.42
C ASP A 408 -20.69 9.06 -13.22
N ALA A 409 -21.66 8.65 -14.03
CA ALA A 409 -22.29 7.33 -13.91
C ALA A 409 -21.34 6.15 -14.19
N THR A 410 -20.22 6.39 -14.88
CA THR A 410 -19.20 5.39 -15.22
C THR A 410 -17.98 5.45 -14.28
N HIS A 411 -17.74 6.61 -13.68
CA HIS A 411 -16.69 6.85 -12.68
C HIS A 411 -17.33 7.52 -11.45
N PRO A 412 -18.15 6.81 -10.68
CA PRO A 412 -18.92 7.41 -9.60
C PRO A 412 -18.06 7.79 -8.40
N SER A 413 -18.49 8.80 -7.65
CA SER A 413 -17.90 9.17 -6.36
C SER A 413 -18.16 8.04 -5.35
N PRO A 414 -17.12 7.35 -4.83
CA PRO A 414 -17.31 6.21 -3.93
C PRO A 414 -17.84 6.68 -2.58
N THR A 415 -18.91 6.05 -2.09
CA THR A 415 -19.48 6.34 -0.76
C THR A 415 -19.73 5.06 0.04
N GLN A 416 -19.47 5.12 1.34
CA GLN A 416 -19.62 4.00 2.26
C GLN A 416 -20.79 4.30 3.22
N LEU A 417 -21.75 3.37 3.31
CA LEU A 417 -22.89 3.47 4.22
C LEU A 417 -23.26 2.07 4.73
N MET A 418 -23.64 2.02 5.99
CA MET A 418 -24.10 0.84 6.71
C MET A 418 -25.39 1.14 7.46
N TYR A 419 -26.16 0.10 7.74
CA TYR A 419 -27.30 0.15 8.64
C TYR A 419 -27.11 -0.80 9.81
N ALA A 420 -27.33 -0.30 11.02
CA ALA A 420 -27.20 -1.09 12.24
C ALA A 420 -28.48 -0.98 13.08
N LEU A 421 -29.10 -2.13 13.37
CA LEU A 421 -30.34 -2.24 14.16
C LEU A 421 -30.11 -3.10 15.40
N ASP A 422 -30.45 -2.58 16.56
CA ASP A 422 -30.67 -3.38 17.76
C ASP A 422 -32.14 -3.77 17.83
N ALA A 423 -32.45 -5.02 17.47
CA ALA A 423 -33.81 -5.53 17.46
C ALA A 423 -34.39 -5.71 18.88
N GLY A 424 -33.55 -5.73 19.91
CA GLY A 424 -33.99 -5.82 21.31
C GLY A 424 -34.52 -4.48 21.84
N THR A 425 -33.92 -3.36 21.43
CA THR A 425 -34.33 -2.01 21.86
C THR A 425 -35.16 -1.27 20.81
N GLY A 426 -35.15 -1.73 19.56
CA GLY A 426 -35.75 -1.02 18.42
C GLY A 426 -34.95 0.21 17.97
N GLN A 427 -33.71 0.36 18.43
CA GLN A 427 -32.85 1.47 18.00
C GLN A 427 -32.10 1.13 16.72
N ALA A 428 -32.16 2.02 15.74
CA ALA A 428 -31.44 1.89 14.48
C ALA A 428 -30.57 3.12 14.18
N ARG A 429 -29.46 2.90 13.46
CA ARG A 429 -28.47 3.91 13.11
C ARG A 429 -27.93 3.70 11.70
N TRP A 430 -27.68 4.80 11.02
CA TRP A 430 -26.79 4.84 9.85
C TRP A 430 -25.36 4.98 10.34
N LEU A 431 -24.44 4.20 9.78
CA LEU A 431 -23.01 4.27 10.08
C LEU A 431 -22.21 4.50 8.80
N SER A 432 -21.07 5.19 8.90
CA SER A 432 -20.12 5.32 7.81
C SER A 432 -18.68 5.40 8.31
N GLU A 433 -17.75 4.78 7.57
CA GLU A 433 -16.30 4.83 7.81
C GLU A 433 -15.61 5.99 7.09
N GLU A 434 -16.36 6.81 6.35
CA GLU A 434 -15.78 7.94 5.61
C GLU A 434 -15.05 8.91 6.55
N SER A 435 -13.79 9.23 6.23
CA SER A 435 -13.02 10.24 6.96
C SER A 435 -13.53 11.66 6.71
N THR A 436 -14.12 11.89 5.54
CA THR A 436 -14.72 13.16 5.14
C THR A 436 -16.15 12.92 4.70
N ARG A 437 -17.11 13.61 5.35
CA ARG A 437 -18.53 13.54 4.98
C ARG A 437 -18.73 14.04 3.55
N GLN A 438 -19.23 13.16 2.69
CA GLN A 438 -19.62 13.51 1.32
C GLN A 438 -21.07 14.02 1.28
N GLU A 439 -21.45 14.68 0.18
CA GLU A 439 -22.77 15.31 0.03
C GLU A 439 -23.91 14.30 0.25
N TRP A 440 -23.83 13.12 -0.37
CA TRP A 440 -24.86 12.09 -0.24
C TRP A 440 -24.91 11.47 1.16
N THR A 441 -23.76 11.09 1.74
CA THR A 441 -23.69 10.50 3.09
C THR A 441 -24.06 11.48 4.20
N SER A 442 -23.87 12.79 3.99
CA SER A 442 -24.25 13.84 4.96
C SER A 442 -25.74 13.87 5.31
N SER A 443 -26.59 13.30 4.45
CA SER A 443 -28.03 13.16 4.72
C SER A 443 -28.36 12.04 5.73
N TYR A 444 -27.42 11.14 6.00
CA TYR A 444 -27.58 9.99 6.89
C TYR A 444 -26.79 10.12 8.19
N VAL A 445 -25.59 10.72 8.14
CA VAL A 445 -24.66 10.76 9.28
C VAL A 445 -24.23 12.19 9.63
N SER A 446 -24.14 12.47 10.92
CA SER A 446 -23.90 13.83 11.44
C SER A 446 -22.82 13.93 12.52
N SER A 447 -22.53 12.85 13.25
CA SER A 447 -21.62 12.88 14.40
C SER A 447 -20.75 11.63 14.48
N THR A 448 -19.50 11.77 14.91
CA THR A 448 -18.57 10.64 15.09
C THR A 448 -18.73 10.03 16.49
N ARG A 449 -18.90 8.71 16.59
CA ARG A 449 -18.90 7.97 17.86
C ARG A 449 -18.42 6.53 17.67
N SER A 450 -17.90 5.93 18.73
CA SER A 450 -17.77 4.47 18.77
C SER A 450 -19.14 3.81 18.84
N VAL A 451 -19.25 2.64 18.21
CA VAL A 451 -20.41 1.75 18.32
C VAL A 451 -20.05 0.41 18.96
N LEU A 452 -18.83 0.25 19.49
CA LEU A 452 -18.33 -1.00 20.05
C LEU A 452 -19.23 -1.58 21.16
N GLU A 453 -19.85 -0.73 21.98
CA GLU A 453 -20.79 -1.17 23.01
C GLU A 453 -22.06 -1.78 22.45
N ASP A 454 -22.56 -1.24 21.33
CA ASP A 454 -23.81 -1.63 20.70
C ASP A 454 -23.59 -2.76 19.67
N PHE A 455 -22.51 -2.68 18.89
CA PHE A 455 -22.22 -3.56 17.76
C PHE A 455 -20.74 -3.98 17.78
N PRO A 456 -20.32 -4.82 18.74
CA PRO A 456 -18.91 -5.18 18.88
C PRO A 456 -18.32 -5.92 17.68
N GLY A 457 -19.17 -6.62 16.91
CA GLY A 457 -18.74 -7.29 15.68
C GLY A 457 -18.36 -6.35 14.52
N LEU A 458 -18.55 -5.03 14.67
CA LEU A 458 -18.08 -4.03 13.70
C LEU A 458 -16.69 -3.47 14.03
N GLY A 459 -16.10 -3.89 15.15
CA GLY A 459 -14.78 -3.44 15.58
C GLY A 459 -14.79 -2.18 16.45
N PRO A 460 -13.60 -1.77 16.93
CA PRO A 460 -13.45 -0.70 17.92
C PRO A 460 -13.44 0.72 17.32
N ASP A 461 -13.21 0.83 16.01
CA ASP A 461 -13.02 2.12 15.36
C ASP A 461 -14.28 2.98 15.41
N PRO A 462 -14.13 4.32 15.52
CA PRO A 462 -15.26 5.22 15.53
C PRO A 462 -15.87 5.37 14.13
N PHE A 463 -17.19 5.47 14.07
CA PHE A 463 -17.94 5.68 12.84
C PHE A 463 -18.56 7.07 12.83
N LEU A 464 -18.76 7.64 11.64
CA LEU A 464 -19.79 8.66 11.44
C LEU A 464 -21.15 8.00 11.65
N THR A 465 -22.02 8.64 12.41
CA THR A 465 -23.32 8.08 12.79
C THR A 465 -24.44 9.09 12.64
N GLY A 466 -25.64 8.57 12.38
CA GLY A 466 -26.90 9.31 12.49
C GLY A 466 -28.08 8.39 12.79
N PRO A 467 -29.21 8.95 13.23
CA PRO A 467 -30.40 8.17 13.54
C PRO A 467 -30.96 7.53 12.27
N ALA A 468 -31.44 6.29 12.37
CA ALA A 468 -32.16 5.62 11.31
C ALA A 468 -33.54 5.15 11.79
N GLU A 469 -34.49 5.00 10.87
CA GLU A 469 -35.76 4.38 11.18
C GLU A 469 -35.58 2.86 11.34
N ALA A 470 -36.21 2.28 12.35
CA ALA A 470 -36.09 0.87 12.67
C ALA A 470 -36.82 0.01 11.64
N ALA A 471 -36.10 -0.88 10.97
CA ALA A 471 -36.65 -1.88 10.07
C ALA A 471 -37.27 -3.04 10.88
N SER A 472 -38.29 -3.69 10.33
CA SER A 472 -38.83 -4.93 10.90
C SER A 472 -38.03 -6.12 10.40
N LEU A 473 -36.86 -6.35 11.01
CA LEU A 473 -35.93 -7.41 10.62
C LEU A 473 -35.68 -8.36 11.81
N PRO A 474 -35.75 -9.69 11.61
CA PRO A 474 -35.43 -10.63 12.67
C PRO A 474 -33.93 -10.60 12.99
N ALA A 475 -33.61 -10.58 14.28
CA ALA A 475 -32.26 -10.80 14.79
C ALA A 475 -31.89 -12.29 14.80
N PRO A 476 -30.59 -12.64 14.79
CA PRO A 476 -30.17 -14.02 14.94
C PRO A 476 -30.64 -14.59 16.28
N THR A 477 -30.90 -15.90 16.31
CA THR A 477 -31.35 -16.61 17.51
C THR A 477 -30.23 -17.47 18.07
N VAL A 478 -30.29 -17.74 19.38
CA VAL A 478 -29.39 -18.67 20.06
C VAL A 478 -30.22 -19.75 20.72
N ASP A 479 -30.00 -21.00 20.32
CA ASP A 479 -30.57 -22.16 21.00
C ASP A 479 -29.54 -22.73 21.98
N VAL A 480 -29.94 -22.95 23.22
CA VAL A 480 -29.11 -23.64 24.22
C VAL A 480 -29.24 -25.14 24.00
N LEU A 481 -28.17 -25.77 23.49
CA LEU A 481 -28.11 -27.21 23.25
C LEU A 481 -27.81 -27.97 24.54
N SER A 482 -26.91 -27.44 25.36
CA SER A 482 -26.65 -27.94 26.71
C SER A 482 -26.12 -26.83 27.59
N ASP A 483 -26.49 -26.89 28.87
CA ASP A 483 -25.98 -26.02 29.92
C ASP A 483 -25.68 -26.89 31.14
N SER A 484 -24.42 -26.92 31.55
CA SER A 484 -23.96 -27.74 32.66
C SER A 484 -22.93 -27.01 33.49
N THR A 485 -22.86 -27.33 34.78
CA THR A 485 -21.87 -26.77 35.70
C THR A 485 -20.93 -27.88 36.17
N VAL A 486 -19.64 -27.65 36.04
CA VAL A 486 -18.57 -28.55 36.48
C VAL A 486 -17.63 -27.76 37.38
N GLY A 487 -17.74 -27.94 38.70
CA GLY A 487 -17.00 -27.15 39.69
C GLY A 487 -17.45 -25.69 39.70
N ASP A 488 -16.51 -24.76 39.54
CA ASP A 488 -16.73 -23.32 39.43
C ASP A 488 -17.01 -22.85 37.99
N LYS A 489 -17.05 -23.78 37.02
CA LYS A 489 -17.18 -23.46 35.59
C LYS A 489 -18.55 -23.86 35.05
N ARG A 490 -19.11 -23.00 34.20
CA ARG A 490 -20.31 -23.27 33.41
C ARG A 490 -19.89 -23.60 31.98
N VAL A 491 -20.38 -24.71 31.45
CA VAL A 491 -20.14 -25.16 30.07
C VAL A 491 -21.43 -24.98 29.28
N LEU A 492 -21.42 -24.04 28.34
CA LEU A 492 -22.53 -23.75 27.46
C LEU A 492 -22.24 -24.28 26.06
N ARG A 493 -23.16 -25.07 25.50
CA ARG A 493 -23.18 -25.39 24.07
C ARG A 493 -24.37 -24.70 23.45
N LEU A 494 -24.09 -23.82 22.51
CA LEU A 494 -25.04 -22.90 21.91
C LEU A 494 -25.09 -23.15 20.41
N ARG A 495 -26.24 -22.91 19.79
CA ARG A 495 -26.38 -22.85 18.34
C ARG A 495 -26.84 -21.47 17.92
N LEU A 496 -25.94 -20.72 17.30
CA LEU A 496 -26.22 -19.39 16.75
C LEU A 496 -26.80 -19.55 15.34
N ARG A 497 -28.07 -19.18 15.15
CA ARG A 497 -28.77 -19.31 13.87
C ARG A 497 -29.09 -17.95 13.27
N PRO A 498 -28.62 -17.65 12.05
CA PRO A 498 -29.15 -16.52 11.32
C PRO A 498 -30.61 -16.75 10.96
N GLN A 499 -31.40 -15.68 10.94
CA GLN A 499 -32.83 -15.74 10.54
C GLN A 499 -33.05 -15.25 9.11
N ARG A 500 -31.96 -14.91 8.41
CA ARG A 500 -31.92 -14.28 7.08
C ARG A 500 -30.70 -14.79 6.32
N PRO A 501 -30.64 -14.67 4.99
CA PRO A 501 -29.40 -14.83 4.24
C PRO A 501 -28.40 -13.75 4.68
N VAL A 502 -27.28 -14.17 5.26
CA VAL A 502 -26.28 -13.28 5.86
C VAL A 502 -24.89 -13.74 5.45
N ARG A 503 -23.96 -12.80 5.32
CA ARG A 503 -22.55 -13.10 5.05
C ARG A 503 -21.76 -13.40 6.31
N LEU A 504 -22.25 -12.97 7.48
CA LEU A 504 -21.59 -13.20 8.76
C LEU A 504 -22.58 -13.29 9.93
N VAL A 505 -22.14 -13.96 10.99
CA VAL A 505 -22.74 -13.90 12.34
C VAL A 505 -21.64 -13.66 13.35
N SER A 506 -21.97 -13.02 14.47
CA SER A 506 -21.04 -12.82 15.57
C SER A 506 -21.68 -13.06 16.92
N LEU A 507 -20.86 -13.49 17.88
CA LEU A 507 -21.25 -13.72 19.26
C LEU A 507 -20.17 -13.15 20.17
N HIS A 508 -20.60 -12.34 21.14
CA HIS A 508 -19.74 -11.73 22.14
C HIS A 508 -20.30 -12.00 23.53
N VAL A 509 -19.42 -12.20 24.50
CA VAL A 509 -19.78 -12.44 25.91
C VAL A 509 -19.47 -11.20 26.73
N ASP A 510 -20.45 -10.72 27.50
CA ASP A 510 -20.24 -9.57 28.38
C ASP A 510 -19.39 -9.98 29.59
N ALA A 511 -18.19 -9.41 29.67
CA ALA A 511 -17.20 -9.66 30.72
C ALA A 511 -17.73 -9.32 32.11
N ALA A 512 -18.73 -8.44 32.22
CA ALA A 512 -19.38 -8.15 33.50
C ALA A 512 -20.17 -9.35 34.05
N THR A 513 -20.58 -10.28 33.17
CA THR A 513 -21.41 -11.43 33.54
C THR A 513 -20.64 -12.74 33.62
N ALA A 514 -19.62 -12.92 32.80
CA ALA A 514 -18.76 -14.11 32.82
C ALA A 514 -17.40 -13.87 32.16
N THR A 515 -16.38 -14.56 32.67
CA THR A 515 -15.07 -14.69 32.01
C THR A 515 -15.04 -15.95 31.16
N VAL A 516 -14.65 -15.83 29.89
CA VAL A 516 -14.45 -16.98 29.00
C VAL A 516 -13.05 -17.56 29.25
N GLU A 517 -12.95 -18.84 29.57
CA GLU A 517 -11.67 -19.54 29.73
C GLU A 517 -11.23 -20.24 28.45
N SER A 518 -12.18 -20.85 27.74
CA SER A 518 -11.93 -21.50 26.46
C SER A 518 -13.19 -21.47 25.61
N ALA A 519 -13.02 -21.36 24.30
CA ALA A 519 -14.10 -21.38 23.35
C ALA A 519 -13.80 -22.34 22.19
N ARG A 520 -14.82 -22.99 21.66
CA ARG A 520 -14.78 -23.67 20.37
C ARG A 520 -15.91 -23.15 19.49
N VAL A 521 -15.60 -22.88 18.23
CA VAL A 521 -16.56 -22.41 17.22
C VAL A 521 -16.50 -23.40 16.06
N ALA A 522 -17.66 -23.97 15.69
CA ALA A 522 -17.74 -25.05 14.69
C ALA A 522 -16.76 -26.23 14.98
N GLY A 523 -16.55 -26.54 16.26
CA GLY A 523 -15.63 -27.59 16.72
C GLY A 523 -14.15 -27.20 16.78
N GLN A 524 -13.76 -26.06 16.21
CA GLN A 524 -12.38 -25.56 16.22
C GLN A 524 -12.10 -24.70 17.45
N PRO A 525 -10.94 -24.82 18.10
CA PRO A 525 -10.54 -23.92 19.18
C PRO A 525 -10.51 -22.46 18.72
N ALA A 526 -11.10 -21.57 19.50
CA ALA A 526 -11.03 -20.13 19.27
C ALA A 526 -10.14 -19.48 20.34
N PRO A 527 -9.24 -18.55 19.97
CA PRO A 527 -8.41 -17.83 20.94
C PRO A 527 -9.27 -16.99 21.88
N VAL A 528 -8.86 -16.92 23.14
CA VAL A 528 -9.54 -16.16 24.20
C VAL A 528 -8.49 -15.27 24.84
N GLY A 529 -8.65 -13.95 24.77
CA GLY A 529 -7.57 -13.05 25.20
C GLY A 529 -7.81 -11.58 24.98
N ARG A 530 -8.79 -11.00 25.70
CA ARG A 530 -8.85 -9.55 25.99
C ARG A 530 -9.37 -9.33 27.41
N GLU A 531 -8.47 -9.36 28.38
CA GLU A 531 -8.80 -8.91 29.75
C GLU A 531 -8.95 -7.38 29.77
N GLY A 532 -9.99 -6.86 30.45
CA GLY A 532 -10.18 -5.42 30.67
C GLY A 532 -11.17 -4.70 29.75
N GLU A 533 -11.71 -5.36 28.73
CA GLU A 533 -12.77 -4.83 27.85
C GLU A 533 -14.14 -5.47 28.15
N ARG A 534 -15.23 -4.73 27.92
CA ARG A 534 -16.60 -5.23 28.11
C ARG A 534 -16.87 -6.52 27.32
N TRP A 535 -16.36 -6.61 26.09
CA TRP A 535 -16.49 -7.79 25.23
C TRP A 535 -15.19 -8.60 25.24
N SER A 536 -14.83 -9.15 26.41
CA SER A 536 -13.58 -9.91 26.62
C SER A 536 -13.41 -11.15 25.73
N PHE A 537 -14.51 -11.65 25.17
CA PHE A 537 -14.53 -12.65 24.11
C PHE A 537 -15.53 -12.24 23.03
N GLY A 538 -15.10 -12.37 21.77
CA GLY A 538 -15.88 -12.12 20.58
C GLY A 538 -15.43 -13.02 19.44
N THR A 539 -16.37 -13.50 18.64
CA THR A 539 -16.08 -14.24 17.41
C THR A 539 -16.98 -13.73 16.28
N VAL A 540 -16.42 -13.63 15.08
CA VAL A 540 -17.14 -13.40 13.83
C VAL A 540 -16.94 -14.63 12.97
N PHE A 541 -18.04 -15.20 12.50
CA PHE A 541 -18.06 -16.35 11.61
C PHE A 541 -18.61 -15.90 10.25
N HIS A 542 -17.81 -16.06 9.20
CA HIS A 542 -18.18 -15.72 7.83
C HIS A 542 -18.84 -16.91 7.13
N ALA A 543 -19.78 -16.63 6.23
CA ALA A 543 -20.58 -17.60 5.50
C ALA A 543 -21.23 -18.69 6.40
N PRO A 544 -21.99 -18.31 7.45
CA PRO A 544 -22.62 -19.28 8.33
C PRO A 544 -23.65 -20.14 7.57
N PRO A 545 -23.71 -21.46 7.85
CA PRO A 545 -24.74 -22.31 7.26
C PRO A 545 -26.13 -21.90 7.79
N PRO A 546 -27.21 -22.09 7.01
CA PRO A 546 -28.57 -21.76 7.46
C PRO A 546 -29.00 -22.49 8.75
N SER A 547 -28.44 -23.66 9.02
CA SER A 547 -28.68 -24.43 10.25
C SER A 547 -28.08 -23.79 11.51
N GLY A 548 -27.20 -22.79 11.34
CA GLY A 548 -26.44 -22.12 12.37
C GLY A 548 -25.10 -22.77 12.69
N VAL A 549 -24.30 -22.06 13.48
CA VAL A 549 -22.97 -22.44 13.94
C VAL A 549 -23.04 -22.87 15.40
N GLU A 550 -22.36 -23.96 15.74
CA GLU A 550 -22.23 -24.39 17.13
C GLU A 550 -21.09 -23.65 17.82
N VAL A 551 -21.36 -23.11 19.00
CA VAL A 551 -20.40 -22.41 19.85
C VAL A 551 -20.41 -23.07 21.22
N GLU A 552 -19.25 -23.58 21.64
CA GLU A 552 -19.03 -24.14 22.96
C GLU A 552 -18.17 -23.17 23.78
N LEU A 553 -18.65 -22.80 24.96
CA LEU A 553 -17.99 -21.87 25.87
C LEU A 553 -17.79 -22.52 27.24
N VAL A 554 -16.57 -22.45 27.74
CA VAL A 554 -16.26 -22.75 29.15
C VAL A 554 -16.06 -21.41 29.86
N LEU A 555 -16.92 -21.15 30.84
CA LEU A 555 -17.09 -19.85 31.46
C LEU A 555 -16.89 -19.93 32.98
N ARG A 556 -16.35 -18.87 33.59
CA ARG A 556 -16.51 -18.58 35.01
C ARG A 556 -17.53 -17.45 35.19
N PRO A 557 -18.75 -17.73 35.67
CA PRO A 557 -19.77 -16.70 35.88
C PRO A 557 -19.42 -15.76 37.05
N SER A 558 -19.76 -14.47 36.92
CA SER A 558 -19.62 -13.46 37.98
C SER A 558 -20.81 -13.45 38.98
N GLY A 559 -21.76 -14.37 38.81
CA GLY A 559 -23.02 -14.46 39.55
C GLY A 559 -24.21 -13.97 38.70
N GLY A 560 -25.18 -14.85 38.44
CA GLY A 560 -26.37 -14.57 37.63
C GLY A 560 -26.29 -15.06 36.17
N PRO A 561 -27.28 -14.69 35.33
CA PRO A 561 -27.32 -15.07 33.91
C PRO A 561 -26.14 -14.50 33.11
N VAL A 562 -25.70 -15.24 32.10
CA VAL A 562 -24.65 -14.81 31.18
C VAL A 562 -25.27 -13.97 30.08
N SER A 563 -24.75 -12.77 29.86
CA SER A 563 -25.21 -11.88 28.79
C SER A 563 -24.39 -12.10 27.52
N LEU A 564 -25.10 -12.38 26.43
CA LEU A 564 -24.55 -12.59 25.09
C LEU A 564 -25.04 -11.49 24.15
N ARG A 565 -24.13 -10.88 23.40
CA ARG A 565 -24.47 -10.01 22.27
C ARG A 565 -24.27 -10.79 20.98
N VAL A 566 -25.36 -10.99 20.26
CA VAL A 566 -25.35 -11.65 18.95
C VAL A 566 -25.72 -10.67 17.87
N MET A 567 -25.09 -10.82 16.71
CA MET A 567 -25.34 -9.98 15.55
C MET A 567 -25.20 -10.81 14.28
N ASP A 568 -26.05 -10.55 13.30
CA ASP A 568 -25.85 -11.02 11.93
C ASP A 568 -25.65 -9.83 10.98
N GLY A 569 -25.04 -10.09 9.83
CA GLY A 569 -24.73 -9.08 8.82
C GLY A 569 -25.09 -9.57 7.43
N SER A 570 -25.97 -8.87 6.73
CA SER A 570 -26.35 -9.13 5.33
C SER A 570 -25.89 -8.00 4.42
N ASP A 571 -25.83 -8.27 3.12
CA ASP A 571 -25.51 -7.27 2.10
C ASP A 571 -26.77 -6.54 1.60
N GLY A 572 -26.62 -5.25 1.34
CA GLY A 572 -27.61 -4.40 0.68
C GLY A 572 -28.51 -3.64 1.65
N LEU A 573 -28.70 -2.36 1.34
CA LEU A 573 -29.57 -1.45 2.09
C LEU A 573 -30.95 -1.25 1.46
N ALA A 574 -31.21 -1.90 0.32
CA ALA A 574 -32.47 -1.80 -0.39
C ALA A 574 -33.65 -2.30 0.48
N GLY A 575 -34.69 -1.47 0.63
CA GLY A 575 -35.87 -1.80 1.43
C GLY A 575 -35.75 -1.45 2.93
N VAL A 576 -34.58 -0.99 3.39
CA VAL A 576 -34.44 -0.44 4.74
C VAL A 576 -35.15 0.93 4.81
N PRO A 577 -35.99 1.19 5.84
CA PRO A 577 -36.68 2.46 5.98
C PRO A 577 -35.72 3.65 6.02
N GLY A 578 -36.04 4.70 5.25
CA GLY A 578 -35.22 5.89 5.12
C GLY A 578 -34.04 5.79 4.14
N PHE A 579 -33.71 4.60 3.62
CA PHE A 579 -32.69 4.47 2.57
C PHE A 579 -33.18 5.09 1.26
N ARG A 580 -32.34 5.91 0.65
CA ARG A 580 -32.53 6.47 -0.69
C ARG A 580 -31.45 5.92 -1.60
N PRO A 581 -31.80 5.34 -2.77
CA PRO A 581 -30.81 4.89 -3.73
C PRO A 581 -29.81 6.01 -4.09
N ARG A 582 -28.56 5.60 -4.32
CA ARG A 582 -27.53 6.54 -4.78
C ARG A 582 -27.92 7.10 -6.16
N PRO A 583 -27.78 8.42 -6.39
CA PRO A 583 -27.93 8.96 -7.73
C PRO A 583 -26.78 8.45 -8.63
N PRO A 584 -26.93 8.51 -9.97
CA PRO A 584 -25.95 7.93 -10.90
C PRO A 584 -24.47 8.29 -10.65
N PRO A 585 -24.08 9.54 -10.31
CA PRO A 585 -22.67 9.89 -10.09
C PRO A 585 -22.13 9.48 -8.72
N VAL A 586 -22.89 8.77 -7.88
CA VAL A 586 -22.49 8.33 -6.55
C VAL A 586 -22.53 6.81 -6.50
N GLY A 587 -21.43 6.21 -6.05
CA GLY A 587 -21.17 4.77 -6.11
C GLY A 587 -20.95 4.18 -4.73
N VAL A 588 -20.81 2.86 -4.69
CA VAL A 588 -20.43 2.13 -3.48
C VAL A 588 -18.91 2.14 -3.37
N ALA A 589 -18.39 2.57 -2.23
CA ALA A 589 -16.95 2.52 -1.95
C ALA A 589 -16.45 1.08 -1.84
N GLY A 590 -15.20 0.84 -2.24
CA GLY A 590 -14.54 -0.45 -2.07
C GLY A 590 -14.17 -0.67 -0.60
N SER A 591 -15.00 -1.42 0.11
CA SER A 591 -14.79 -1.80 1.51
C SER A 591 -15.66 -2.99 1.84
N HIS A 592 -15.18 -3.88 2.72
CA HIS A 592 -15.98 -4.99 3.21
C HIS A 592 -17.22 -4.52 3.97
N THR A 593 -17.24 -3.32 4.56
CA THR A 593 -18.39 -2.84 5.34
C THR A 593 -19.39 -2.04 4.51
N SER A 594 -19.06 -1.67 3.26
CA SER A 594 -20.01 -1.06 2.35
C SER A 594 -21.27 -1.90 2.21
N GLU A 595 -22.45 -1.25 2.31
CA GLU A 595 -23.76 -1.90 2.22
C GLU A 595 -24.03 -2.96 3.29
N LEU A 596 -23.27 -2.98 4.39
CA LEU A 596 -23.53 -3.89 5.51
C LEU A 596 -24.81 -3.49 6.26
N LEU A 597 -25.75 -4.42 6.32
CA LEU A 597 -26.93 -4.37 7.17
C LEU A 597 -26.72 -5.30 8.38
N ALA A 598 -26.39 -4.71 9.52
CA ALA A 598 -26.19 -5.40 10.79
C ALA A 598 -27.46 -5.41 11.64
N VAL A 599 -27.85 -6.58 12.15
CA VAL A 599 -28.94 -6.72 13.13
C VAL A 599 -28.43 -7.44 14.36
N ALA A 600 -28.49 -6.78 15.51
CA ALA A 600 -28.00 -7.27 16.78
C ALA A 600 -29.13 -7.43 17.80
N ARG A 601 -28.88 -8.28 18.81
CA ARG A 601 -29.73 -8.43 19.98
C ARG A 601 -28.90 -8.92 21.16
N THR A 602 -29.24 -8.44 22.36
CA THR A 602 -28.72 -9.00 23.61
C THR A 602 -29.64 -10.10 24.11
N LEU A 603 -29.04 -11.23 24.49
CA LEU A 603 -29.71 -12.41 25.04
C LEU A 603 -29.09 -12.75 26.39
N THR A 604 -29.89 -13.25 27.34
CA THR A 604 -29.39 -13.75 28.62
C THR A 604 -29.66 -15.24 28.74
N VAL A 605 -28.61 -16.00 29.09
CA VAL A 605 -28.63 -17.47 29.18
C VAL A 605 -28.26 -17.94 30.57
#